data_AF-A0A093ZCB9-F1
#
_entry.id   AF-A0A093ZCB9-F1
#
_cell.length_a   1.000
_cell.length_b   1.000
_cell.length_c   1.000
_cell.angle_alpha   90.00
_cell.angle_beta   90.00
_cell.angle_gamma   90.00
#
_symmetry.space_group_name_H-M   'P 1'
#
loop_
_entity.id
_entity.type
_entity.pdbx_description
1 polymer ?
#
loop_
_entity_poly.entity_id
_entity_poly.type
_entity_poly.pdbx_seq_one_letter_code
_entity_poly.pdbx_strand_id
1 'polypeptide(L)'
;MDLHKGWAALPEYFKTHAPEDLYDLKKSPIAFSVGKEGLSYYEVLNLDVTQRNIWNKAMQVADKAMPILGMFPFASLKEQVEREPERPFVVDMAGGRGQALIAIQQECPDAFGGKLILQDLPIVIDSLTPDEIPNIEPTVHDIFTPQPVK
;
A
#
# COMPACT_ATOMS: atom_id res chain seq x y z
N MET A 1 13.71 -12.17 -1.00
CA MET A 1 12.38 -11.99 -1.64
C MET A 1 11.82 -13.37 -1.91
N ASP A 2 10.81 -13.79 -1.15
CA ASP A 2 10.27 -15.17 -1.13
C ASP A 2 9.44 -15.55 -2.36
N LEU A 3 9.26 -14.67 -3.35
CA LEU A 3 8.58 -14.98 -4.61
C LEU A 3 9.19 -16.20 -5.32
N HIS A 4 10.52 -16.35 -5.26
CA HIS A 4 11.20 -17.51 -5.84
C HIS A 4 10.84 -18.83 -5.15
N LYS A 5 10.56 -18.81 -3.83
CA LYS A 5 10.08 -19.99 -3.11
C LYS A 5 8.65 -20.34 -3.52
N GLY A 6 7.79 -19.33 -3.65
CA GLY A 6 6.43 -19.50 -4.16
C GLY A 6 6.43 -20.18 -5.53
N TRP A 7 7.25 -19.71 -6.47
CA TRP A 7 7.39 -20.32 -7.79
C TRP A 7 7.97 -21.73 -7.77
N ALA A 8 9.00 -21.96 -6.96
CA ALA A 8 9.59 -23.28 -6.80
C ALA A 8 8.60 -24.30 -6.20
N ALA A 9 7.62 -23.85 -5.40
CA ALA A 9 6.60 -24.68 -4.80
C ALA A 9 5.39 -24.97 -5.71
N LEU A 10 5.22 -24.23 -6.83
CA LEU A 10 4.07 -24.40 -7.74
C LEU A 10 3.84 -25.84 -8.21
N PRO A 11 4.88 -26.62 -8.62
CA PRO A 11 4.66 -27.99 -9.06
C PRO A 11 4.04 -28.89 -7.98
N GLU A 12 4.34 -28.64 -6.70
CA GLU A 12 3.79 -29.42 -5.59
C GLU A 12 2.43 -28.88 -5.14
N TYR A 13 2.27 -27.55 -5.15
CA TYR A 13 0.99 -26.91 -4.90
C TYR A 13 -0.08 -27.44 -5.87
N PHE A 14 0.20 -27.49 -7.17
CA PHE A 14 -0.76 -27.96 -8.19
C PHE A 14 -1.09 -29.45 -8.12
N LYS A 15 -0.30 -30.28 -7.42
CA LYS A 15 -0.64 -31.69 -7.18
C LYS A 15 -1.59 -31.88 -6.01
N THR A 16 -1.54 -30.96 -5.04
CA THR A 16 -2.20 -31.09 -3.74
C THR A 16 -3.44 -30.21 -3.61
N HIS A 17 -3.61 -29.23 -4.50
CA HIS A 17 -4.68 -28.25 -4.48
C HIS A 17 -5.56 -28.33 -5.73
N ALA A 18 -6.81 -27.91 -5.58
CA ALA A 18 -7.73 -27.75 -6.70
C ALA A 18 -7.44 -26.40 -7.40
N PRO A 19 -7.70 -26.26 -8.72
CA PRO A 19 -7.53 -24.99 -9.42
C PRO A 19 -8.27 -23.82 -8.75
N GLU A 20 -9.42 -24.08 -8.14
CA GLU A 20 -10.26 -23.09 -7.47
C GLU A 20 -9.60 -22.49 -6.22
N ASP A 21 -8.66 -23.22 -5.60
CA ASP A 21 -7.92 -22.74 -4.43
C ASP A 21 -7.08 -21.51 -4.75
N LEU A 22 -6.73 -21.27 -6.02
CA LEU A 22 -6.03 -20.06 -6.46
C LEU A 22 -6.84 -18.77 -6.25
N TYR A 23 -8.16 -18.87 -6.12
CA TYR A 23 -9.04 -17.72 -5.84
C TYR A 23 -9.22 -17.46 -4.35
N ASP A 24 -8.79 -18.39 -3.48
CA ASP A 24 -8.78 -18.18 -2.04
C ASP A 24 -7.47 -17.51 -1.62
N LEU A 25 -7.57 -16.26 -1.16
CA LEU A 25 -6.40 -15.48 -0.70
C LEU A 25 -5.61 -16.19 0.42
N LYS A 26 -6.24 -17.09 1.17
CA LYS A 26 -5.62 -17.84 2.28
C LYS A 26 -5.00 -19.17 1.86
N LYS A 27 -5.13 -19.56 0.58
CA LYS A 27 -4.49 -20.74 -0.01
C LYS A 27 -3.46 -20.37 -1.07
N SER A 28 -2.94 -19.14 -1.03
CA SER A 28 -1.99 -18.71 -2.06
C SER A 28 -0.74 -19.62 -2.11
N PRO A 29 -0.14 -19.87 -3.30
CA PRO A 29 1.07 -20.68 -3.41
C PRO A 29 2.25 -20.17 -2.57
N ILE A 30 2.29 -18.86 -2.27
CA ILE A 30 3.29 -18.29 -1.38
C ILE A 30 3.07 -18.76 0.06
N ALA A 31 1.84 -18.70 0.56
CA ALA A 31 1.52 -19.20 1.90
C ALA A 31 1.79 -20.71 2.02
N PHE A 32 1.45 -21.48 0.99
CA PHE A 32 1.82 -22.90 0.89
C PHE A 32 3.33 -23.12 0.96
N SER A 33 4.11 -22.36 0.20
CA SER A 33 5.58 -22.53 0.11
C SER A 33 6.32 -22.38 1.44
N VAL A 34 5.70 -21.74 2.43
CA VAL A 34 6.24 -21.54 3.78
C VAL A 34 5.43 -22.25 4.87
N GLY A 35 4.47 -23.11 4.50
CA GLY A 35 3.63 -23.86 5.43
C GLY A 35 2.71 -22.99 6.29
N LYS A 36 2.17 -21.91 5.72
CA LYS A 36 1.32 -20.91 6.39
C LYS A 36 -0.02 -20.68 5.70
N GLU A 37 -0.54 -21.69 5.00
CA GLU A 37 -1.91 -21.63 4.50
C GLU A 37 -2.91 -21.41 5.64
N GLY A 38 -3.98 -20.69 5.34
CA GLY A 38 -4.87 -20.06 6.32
C GLY A 38 -4.54 -18.58 6.57
N LEU A 39 -3.35 -18.13 6.16
CA LEU A 39 -2.97 -16.71 6.13
C LEU A 39 -2.94 -16.19 4.69
N SER A 40 -3.34 -14.93 4.50
CA SER A 40 -3.12 -14.19 3.27
C SER A 40 -1.63 -13.89 3.05
N TYR A 41 -1.27 -13.53 1.81
CA TYR A 41 0.10 -13.11 1.47
C TYR A 41 0.65 -12.01 2.40
N TYR A 42 -0.17 -11.01 2.72
CA TYR A 42 0.25 -9.91 3.59
C TYR A 42 0.38 -10.34 5.05
N GLU A 43 -0.48 -11.23 5.54
CA GLU A 43 -0.34 -11.80 6.89
C GLU A 43 0.93 -12.65 7.00
N VAL A 44 1.28 -13.43 5.97
CA VAL A 44 2.57 -14.15 5.90
C VAL A 44 3.74 -13.18 5.92
N LEU A 45 3.68 -12.10 5.16
CA LEU A 45 4.72 -11.07 5.13
C LEU A 45 4.90 -10.39 6.50
N ASN A 46 3.83 -10.24 7.26
CA ASN A 46 3.84 -9.62 8.59
C ASN A 46 4.46 -10.51 9.68
N LEU A 47 4.68 -11.81 9.42
CA LEU A 47 5.34 -12.73 10.36
C LEU A 47 6.83 -12.39 10.59
N ASP A 48 7.45 -11.65 9.67
CA ASP A 48 8.86 -11.23 9.75
C ASP A 48 8.99 -9.75 9.37
N VAL A 49 9.24 -8.91 10.37
CA VAL A 49 9.41 -7.46 10.21
C VAL A 49 10.58 -7.11 9.28
N THR A 50 11.63 -7.92 9.24
CA THR A 50 12.78 -7.71 8.35
C THR A 50 12.35 -7.91 6.89
N GLN A 51 11.63 -9.00 6.62
CA GLN A 51 11.11 -9.30 5.29
C GLN A 51 10.06 -8.27 4.84
N ARG A 52 9.19 -7.80 5.75
CA ARG A 52 8.25 -6.68 5.50
C ARG A 52 8.99 -5.40 5.11
N ASN A 53 10.06 -5.04 5.83
CA ASN A 53 10.86 -3.84 5.54
C ASN A 53 11.59 -3.93 4.18
N ILE A 54 12.11 -5.10 3.83
CA ILE A 54 12.70 -5.34 2.50
C ILE A 54 11.63 -5.19 1.42
N TRP A 55 10.44 -5.75 1.64
CA TRP A 55 9.32 -5.64 0.70
C TRP A 55 8.88 -4.17 0.53
N ASN A 56 8.74 -3.40 1.61
CA ASN A 56 8.40 -1.97 1.56
C ASN A 56 9.43 -1.18 0.73
N LYS A 57 10.72 -1.40 0.95
CA LYS A 57 11.78 -0.76 0.16
C LYS A 57 11.71 -1.13 -1.32
N ALA A 58 11.42 -2.40 -1.63
CA ALA A 58 11.26 -2.84 -3.02
C ALA A 58 10.09 -2.13 -3.70
N MET A 59 8.97 -1.93 -3.00
CA MET A 59 7.81 -1.16 -3.51
C MET A 59 8.17 0.30 -3.78
N GLN A 60 8.90 0.96 -2.87
CA GLN A 60 9.38 2.33 -3.10
C GLN A 60 10.35 2.45 -4.29
N VAL A 61 11.16 1.42 -4.56
CA VAL A 61 12.01 1.39 -5.76
C VAL A 61 11.19 1.18 -7.02
N ALA A 62 10.18 0.30 -6.98
CA ALA A 62 9.28 0.06 -8.10
C ALA A 62 8.49 1.32 -8.50
N ASP A 63 8.05 2.11 -7.52
CA ASP A 63 7.38 3.41 -7.75
C ASP A 63 8.23 4.37 -8.58
N LYS A 64 9.55 4.42 -8.37
CA LYS A 64 10.46 5.24 -9.20
C LYS A 64 10.49 4.81 -10.67
N ALA A 65 10.22 3.54 -10.96
CA ALA A 65 10.16 3.02 -12.33
C ALA A 65 8.77 3.20 -12.97
N MET A 66 7.72 3.37 -12.16
CA MET A 66 6.33 3.57 -12.58
C MET A 66 5.71 4.72 -11.77
N PRO A 67 6.15 5.97 -12.01
CA PRO A 67 5.71 7.11 -11.21
C PRO A 67 4.21 7.36 -11.39
N ILE A 68 3.55 7.76 -10.29
CA ILE A 68 2.13 8.14 -10.31
C ILE A 68 1.88 9.43 -11.12
N LEU A 69 2.87 10.32 -11.14
CA LEU A 69 2.80 11.60 -11.83
C LEU A 69 2.85 11.41 -13.35
N GLY A 70 2.20 12.32 -14.08
CA GLY A 70 2.11 12.29 -15.53
C GLY A 70 0.93 11.49 -16.09
N MET A 71 0.26 10.67 -15.28
CA MET A 71 -1.00 10.00 -15.67
C MET A 71 -2.23 10.87 -15.40
N PHE A 72 -2.24 11.63 -14.32
CA PHE A 72 -3.34 12.50 -13.92
C PHE A 72 -2.82 13.91 -13.58
N PRO A 73 -3.47 15.00 -14.06
CA PRO A 73 -2.99 16.36 -13.83
C PRO A 73 -3.47 16.90 -12.47
N PHE A 74 -2.87 16.45 -11.36
CA PHE A 74 -3.29 16.84 -10.01
C PHE A 74 -3.34 18.36 -9.80
N ALA A 75 -2.39 19.10 -10.36
CA ALA A 75 -2.35 20.56 -10.26
C ALA A 75 -3.57 21.27 -10.88
N SER A 76 -4.28 20.61 -11.81
CA SER A 76 -5.51 21.16 -12.40
C SER A 76 -6.69 21.22 -11.42
N LEU A 77 -6.59 20.56 -10.26
CA LEU A 77 -7.64 20.52 -9.25
C LEU A 77 -7.57 21.69 -8.24
N LYS A 78 -6.62 22.61 -8.41
CA LYS A 78 -6.38 23.70 -7.46
C LYS A 78 -7.65 24.46 -7.06
N GLU A 79 -8.42 24.96 -8.02
CA GLU A 79 -9.63 25.74 -7.73
C GLU A 79 -10.69 24.94 -6.96
N GLN A 80 -10.80 23.64 -7.23
CA GLN A 80 -11.75 22.76 -6.57
C GLN A 80 -11.34 22.48 -5.13
N VAL A 81 -10.03 22.33 -4.88
CA VAL A 81 -9.49 22.12 -3.53
C VAL A 81 -9.65 23.39 -2.69
N GLU A 82 -9.28 24.55 -3.24
CA GLU A 82 -9.38 25.83 -2.53
C GLU A 82 -10.82 26.22 -2.16
N ARG A 83 -11.82 25.75 -2.93
CA ARG A 83 -13.25 25.99 -2.65
C ARG A 83 -13.79 25.16 -1.47
N GLU A 84 -13.13 24.07 -1.12
CA GLU A 84 -13.58 23.13 -0.09
C GLU A 84 -12.45 22.86 0.92
N PRO A 85 -12.00 23.87 1.70
CA PRO A 85 -10.80 23.76 2.54
C PRO A 85 -10.90 22.69 3.65
N GLU A 86 -12.12 22.33 4.06
CA GLU A 86 -12.35 21.27 5.05
C GLU A 86 -12.28 19.86 4.44
N ARG A 87 -12.40 19.75 3.10
CA ARG A 87 -12.33 18.46 2.40
C ARG A 87 -10.87 18.11 2.14
N PRO A 88 -10.43 16.88 2.48
CA PRO A 88 -9.10 16.42 2.13
C PRO A 88 -8.89 16.47 0.61
N PHE A 89 -7.70 16.85 0.19
CA PHE A 89 -7.34 16.83 -1.22
C PHE A 89 -7.21 15.39 -1.71
N VAL A 90 -6.45 14.56 -0.98
CA VAL A 90 -6.24 13.15 -1.32
C VAL A 90 -6.27 12.30 -0.06
N VAL A 91 -6.97 11.17 -0.13
CA VAL A 91 -6.90 10.07 0.84
C VAL A 91 -6.31 8.86 0.12
N ASP A 92 -5.08 8.49 0.46
CA ASP A 92 -4.36 7.36 -0.14
C ASP A 92 -4.61 6.10 0.69
N MET A 93 -5.59 5.29 0.28
CA MET A 93 -6.04 4.08 0.96
C MET A 93 -5.14 2.88 0.61
N ALA A 94 -4.60 2.20 1.62
CA ALA A 94 -3.54 1.21 1.48
C ALA A 94 -2.31 1.77 0.75
N GLY A 95 -1.96 3.03 1.04
CA GLY A 95 -0.90 3.78 0.36
C GLY A 95 0.54 3.36 0.72
N GLY A 96 0.70 2.42 1.65
CA GLY A 96 1.99 1.90 2.06
C GLY A 96 2.86 2.97 2.74
N ARG A 97 4.00 3.30 2.12
CA ARG A 97 4.94 4.30 2.65
C ARG A 97 4.68 5.72 2.16
N GLY A 98 3.52 5.98 1.53
CA GLY A 98 3.09 7.31 1.12
C GLY A 98 3.79 7.89 -0.11
N GLN A 99 4.51 7.06 -0.88
CA GLN A 99 5.26 7.51 -2.06
C GLN A 99 4.41 8.30 -3.07
N ALA A 100 3.14 7.94 -3.26
CA ALA A 100 2.23 8.65 -4.15
C ALA A 100 1.93 10.07 -3.64
N LEU A 101 1.57 10.22 -2.36
CA LEU A 101 1.33 11.53 -1.75
C LEU A 101 2.57 12.41 -1.73
N ILE A 102 3.75 11.83 -1.48
CA ILE A 102 5.04 12.54 -1.54
C ILE A 102 5.29 13.09 -2.94
N ALA A 103 4.97 12.34 -3.99
CA ALA A 103 5.08 12.80 -5.36
C ALA A 103 4.03 13.89 -5.67
N ILE A 104 2.77 13.68 -5.28
CA ILE A 104 1.67 14.64 -5.54
C ILE A 104 1.97 16.01 -4.93
N GLN A 105 2.48 16.08 -3.70
CA GLN A 105 2.81 17.37 -3.07
C GLN A 105 3.96 18.13 -3.77
N GLN A 106 4.79 17.46 -4.59
CA GLN A 106 5.81 18.14 -5.40
C GLN A 106 5.19 18.94 -6.55
N GLU A 107 4.10 18.45 -7.15
CA GLU A 107 3.35 19.17 -8.18
C GLU A 107 2.26 20.08 -7.60
N CYS A 108 1.82 19.81 -6.38
CA CYS A 108 0.76 20.52 -5.68
C CYS A 108 1.27 21.07 -4.33
N PRO A 109 2.01 22.21 -4.33
CA PRO A 109 2.58 22.78 -3.10
C PRO A 109 1.52 23.01 -2.03
N ASP A 110 1.85 22.61 -0.79
CA ASP A 110 0.98 22.66 0.39
C ASP A 110 -0.40 22.04 0.17
N ALA A 111 -0.53 21.10 -0.79
CA ALA A 111 -1.80 20.50 -1.19
C ALA A 111 -2.91 21.52 -1.49
N PHE A 112 -2.54 22.73 -1.95
CA PHE A 112 -3.44 23.87 -2.15
C PHE A 112 -4.24 24.27 -0.90
N GLY A 113 -3.69 24.02 0.29
CA GLY A 113 -4.35 24.25 1.58
C GLY A 113 -5.26 23.10 2.04
N GLY A 114 -5.42 22.05 1.22
CA GLY A 114 -6.13 20.82 1.59
C GLY A 114 -5.25 19.84 2.38
N LYS A 115 -5.87 18.77 2.90
CA LYS A 115 -5.15 17.71 3.62
C LYS A 115 -4.76 16.56 2.71
N LEU A 116 -3.56 16.01 2.93
CA LEU A 116 -3.14 14.72 2.38
C LEU A 116 -3.20 13.69 3.50
N ILE A 117 -4.00 12.64 3.33
CA ILE A 117 -4.21 11.61 4.36
C ILE A 117 -3.68 10.28 3.82
N LEU A 118 -2.74 9.68 4.54
CA LEU A 118 -2.26 8.33 4.26
C LEU A 118 -3.01 7.34 5.15
N GLN A 119 -3.64 6.34 4.54
CA GLN A 119 -4.37 5.29 5.25
C GLN A 119 -3.76 3.92 5.00
N ASP A 120 -3.45 3.20 6.07
CA ASP A 120 -2.97 1.82 5.99
C ASP A 120 -3.20 1.09 7.33
N LEU A 121 -2.83 -0.19 7.39
CA LEU A 121 -2.90 -1.02 8.58
C LEU A 121 -1.92 -0.54 9.68
N PRO A 122 -2.15 -0.87 10.97
CA PRO A 122 -1.29 -0.46 12.08
C PRO A 122 0.20 -0.75 11.85
N ILE A 123 0.52 -1.97 11.36
CA ILE A 123 1.91 -2.39 11.10
C ILE A 123 2.66 -1.49 10.11
N VAL A 124 1.93 -0.78 9.24
CA VAL A 124 2.51 0.19 8.30
C VAL A 124 2.59 1.56 8.95
N ILE A 125 1.47 2.06 9.44
CA ILE A 125 1.38 3.42 10.00
C ILE A 125 2.32 3.60 11.20
N ASP A 126 2.34 2.64 12.12
CA ASP A 126 3.17 2.71 13.34
C ASP A 126 4.68 2.59 13.03
N SER A 127 5.04 2.19 11.81
CA SER A 127 6.43 2.07 11.35
C SER A 127 6.97 3.31 10.63
N LEU A 128 6.14 4.34 10.44
CA LEU A 128 6.52 5.59 9.77
C LEU A 128 7.10 6.58 10.77
N THR A 129 8.09 7.36 10.34
CA THR A 129 8.51 8.56 11.05
C THR A 129 7.95 9.82 10.36
N PRO A 130 7.74 10.93 11.10
CA PRO A 130 7.25 12.18 10.50
C PRO A 130 8.11 12.69 9.33
N ASP A 131 9.42 12.48 9.38
CA ASP A 131 10.35 12.89 8.32
C ASP A 131 10.18 12.08 7.02
N GLU A 132 9.60 10.88 7.09
CA GLU A 132 9.35 10.04 5.92
C GLU A 132 8.10 10.48 5.15
N ILE A 133 7.16 11.12 5.82
CA ILE A 133 5.87 11.55 5.26
C ILE A 133 5.57 13.01 5.65
N PRO A 134 6.43 13.97 5.28
CA PRO A 134 6.24 15.36 5.66
C PRO A 134 4.92 15.90 5.09
N ASN A 135 4.20 16.67 5.89
CA ASN A 135 2.91 17.31 5.56
C ASN A 135 1.79 16.34 5.16
N ILE A 136 1.90 15.06 5.55
CA ILE A 136 0.89 14.02 5.32
C ILE A 136 0.37 13.56 6.68
N GLU A 137 -0.94 13.42 6.82
CA GLU A 137 -1.60 12.92 8.04
C GLU A 137 -1.71 11.39 7.98
N PRO A 138 -0.94 10.62 8.77
CA PRO A 138 -1.08 9.17 8.82
C PRO A 138 -2.30 8.75 9.64
N THR A 139 -3.11 7.84 9.11
CA THR A 139 -4.33 7.33 9.77
C THR A 139 -4.39 5.81 9.65
N VAL A 140 -4.59 5.12 10.78
CA VAL A 140 -4.86 3.68 10.75
C VAL A 140 -6.26 3.43 10.18
N HIS A 141 -6.34 2.69 9.09
CA HIS A 141 -7.62 2.30 8.49
C HIS A 141 -7.51 0.97 7.73
N ASP A 142 -8.51 0.12 7.93
CA ASP A 142 -8.73 -1.08 7.11
C ASP A 142 -9.71 -0.73 5.99
N ILE A 143 -9.26 -0.83 4.75
CA ILE A 143 -10.01 -0.50 3.53
C ILE A 143 -11.28 -1.35 3.33
N PHE A 144 -11.40 -2.46 4.05
CA PHE A 144 -12.60 -3.29 4.04
C PHE A 144 -13.69 -2.79 5.01
N THR A 145 -13.40 -1.75 5.79
CA THR A 145 -14.36 -1.06 6.66
C THR A 145 -14.84 0.25 6.02
N PRO A 146 -15.99 0.81 6.44
CA PRO A 146 -16.46 2.09 5.90
C PRO A 146 -15.42 3.21 6.06
N GLN A 147 -15.19 3.98 4.99
CA GLN A 147 -14.23 5.09 4.98
C GLN A 147 -14.59 6.13 6.07
N PRO A 148 -13.71 6.38 7.08
CA PRO A 148 -13.98 7.33 8.15
C PRO A 148 -13.93 8.80 7.72
N VAL A 149 -13.18 9.10 6.66
CA VAL A 149 -13.03 10.45 6.11
C VAL A 149 -14.22 10.76 5.18
N LYS A 150 -14.95 11.85 5.45
CA LYS A 150 -16.15 12.25 4.69
C LYS A 150 -15.92 13.53 3.92
#